data_AF-A0A1W9T2Y7-F1
#
_entry.id   AF-A0A1W9T2Y7-F1
#
_cell.length_a   1.000
_cell.length_b   1.000
_cell.length_c   1.000
_cell.angle_alpha   90.00
_cell.angle_beta   90.00
_cell.angle_gamma   90.00
#
_symmetry.space_group_name_H-M   'P 1'
#
loop_
_entity.id
_entity.type
_entity.pdbx_description
1 polymer ?
#
loop_
_entity_poly.entity_id
_entity_poly.type
_entity_poly.pdbx_seq_one_letter_code
_entity_poly.pdbx_strand_id
1 'polypeptide(L)'
;MKKILVSVTLFSMLFVFTAAGFCSPDASVSASTVKAGDTITIEGTIAPGQDLYIAVGQQEMFACKDTKGVYETKRFKKDTKKKGFSLDTEIPPLYYLLTNVPDKFGKVAKKKFGGPSVLLGKGKGLYSTMMGPIKTAEQWNFLRYANESKFGINTIVKEGNTIGKIVIFSRTVIGDQESGNYWDKGTSIKLDKATGKFTASFKTYRHTAPDTAFDVYVNGEKISTYTVEGKGFWLSKGYRYMNPFWIIIGAILVGTYFSMIGAAGGMLMAAFQVLIVHTAGPVGINAANVLKPSNIALTLFSPLGSFYRYAKIEKRVAWPVGLSFGVGIFVGSIWLGKYVSAYLPMKAYKEWLAVLVVLMGIKTIMEMRPKAMAKRKNIKAMTKKFNDEVAKAKAEGRSAQMGSIEPVKTGLTDYRFKFWGEEFTINPLLFAVLGIFIGIVSRSFGIGGGFLLVPAMTTLGALPMYVAVPISLIGTCFSSIGSFIGYLTVGYLPDMWLAIAIIIGGFAGGVLGSRAQKLFSEKTLKVVLAITLFFLFFRFFKIEIWI
;
A
#
# COMPACT_ATOMS: atom_id res chain seq x y z
N MET A 1 55.66 -37.04 -71.90
CA MET A 1 55.68 -38.52 -71.76
C MET A 1 55.36 -38.87 -70.32
N LYS A 2 54.42 -39.81 -70.13
CA LYS A 2 54.19 -40.73 -68.99
C LYS A 2 54.58 -40.31 -67.55
N LYS A 3 53.54 -40.37 -66.70
CA LYS A 3 53.56 -40.79 -65.28
C LYS A 3 54.58 -41.90 -65.00
N ILE A 4 55.10 -41.99 -63.76
CA ILE A 4 55.02 -43.18 -62.84
C ILE A 4 56.04 -43.10 -61.68
N LEU A 5 55.51 -43.26 -60.44
CA LEU A 5 56.07 -43.88 -59.20
C LEU A 5 57.40 -43.35 -58.61
N VAL A 6 57.69 -43.38 -57.30
CA VAL A 6 57.00 -43.69 -56.03
C VAL A 6 58.01 -43.36 -54.91
N SER A 7 57.54 -43.32 -53.66
CA SER A 7 58.29 -43.30 -52.39
C SER A 7 58.54 -41.93 -51.77
N VAL A 8 57.54 -41.46 -51.02
CA VAL A 8 57.80 -40.84 -49.71
C VAL A 8 56.80 -41.42 -48.72
N THR A 9 57.29 -42.32 -47.87
CA THR A 9 56.56 -42.85 -46.72
C THR A 9 57.29 -42.42 -45.44
N LEU A 10 56.50 -42.10 -44.42
CA LEU A 10 56.84 -41.94 -42.99
C LEU A 10 57.58 -40.66 -42.57
N PHE A 11 56.82 -39.69 -42.05
CA PHE A 11 56.76 -39.46 -40.60
C PHE A 11 55.54 -38.58 -40.26
N SER A 12 54.43 -39.21 -39.86
CA SER A 12 53.25 -38.54 -39.33
C SER A 12 53.37 -38.45 -37.81
N MET A 13 53.72 -37.27 -37.29
CA MET A 13 53.58 -36.95 -35.87
C MET A 13 52.17 -36.39 -35.64
N LEU A 14 51.30 -37.20 -35.04
CA LEU A 14 49.98 -36.78 -34.58
C LEU A 14 50.15 -35.74 -33.46
N PHE A 15 49.86 -34.47 -33.74
CA PHE A 15 49.44 -33.52 -32.71
C PHE A 15 47.94 -33.68 -32.50
N VAL A 16 47.56 -34.41 -31.45
CA VAL A 16 46.19 -34.41 -30.93
C VAL A 16 45.99 -33.08 -30.21
N PHE A 17 45.44 -32.09 -30.91
CA PHE A 17 44.78 -30.97 -30.25
C PHE A 17 43.43 -31.49 -29.73
N THR A 18 43.33 -31.73 -28.42
CA THR A 18 42.04 -31.85 -27.74
C THR A 18 41.36 -30.49 -27.77
N ALA A 19 40.60 -30.21 -28.81
CA ALA A 19 39.60 -29.16 -28.77
C ALA A 19 38.53 -29.59 -27.77
N ALA A 20 38.57 -29.04 -26.56
CA ALA A 20 37.40 -29.02 -25.69
C ALA A 20 36.32 -28.24 -26.45
N GLY A 21 35.40 -28.96 -27.09
CA GLY A 21 34.26 -28.37 -27.76
C GLY A 21 33.44 -27.58 -26.74
N PHE A 22 33.49 -26.25 -26.80
CA PHE A 22 32.44 -25.41 -26.25
C PHE A 22 31.19 -25.66 -27.11
N CYS A 23 30.39 -26.65 -26.71
CA CYS A 23 29.05 -26.79 -27.22
C CYS A 23 28.20 -25.73 -26.51
N SER A 24 27.88 -24.64 -27.21
CA SER A 24 26.89 -23.68 -26.72
C SER A 24 25.58 -24.42 -26.44
N PRO A 25 24.88 -24.13 -25.33
CA PRO A 25 23.62 -24.79 -25.03
C PRO A 25 22.63 -24.56 -26.16
N ASP A 26 22.15 -25.63 -26.79
CA ASP A 26 21.03 -25.54 -27.73
C ASP A 26 19.74 -25.59 -26.92
N ALA A 27 19.16 -24.43 -26.64
CA ALA A 27 17.95 -24.31 -25.84
C ALA A 27 16.96 -23.32 -26.46
N SER A 28 15.69 -23.50 -26.17
CA SER A 28 14.60 -22.69 -26.68
C SER A 28 13.53 -22.47 -25.61
N VAL A 29 12.69 -21.48 -25.83
CA VAL A 29 11.58 -21.14 -24.93
C VAL A 29 10.28 -21.46 -25.63
N SER A 30 9.32 -22.00 -24.89
CA SER A 30 8.03 -22.47 -25.41
C SER A 30 7.19 -21.42 -26.13
N ALA A 31 7.42 -20.14 -25.84
CA ALA A 31 6.75 -19.01 -26.49
C ALA A 31 7.60 -17.74 -26.39
N SER A 32 7.59 -16.93 -27.45
CA SER A 32 8.18 -15.58 -27.46
C SER A 32 7.36 -14.57 -26.65
N THR A 33 6.06 -14.84 -26.46
CA THR A 33 5.14 -13.99 -25.72
C THR A 33 4.23 -14.82 -24.81
N VAL A 34 4.10 -14.42 -23.55
CA VAL A 34 3.24 -15.09 -22.55
C VAL A 34 2.49 -14.06 -21.72
N LYS A 35 1.30 -14.38 -21.19
CA LYS A 35 0.60 -13.44 -20.28
C LYS A 35 1.13 -13.57 -18.85
N ALA A 36 1.02 -12.50 -18.07
CA ALA A 36 1.43 -12.51 -16.66
C ALA A 36 0.74 -13.63 -15.87
N GLY A 37 1.53 -14.48 -15.19
CA GLY A 37 1.04 -15.62 -14.41
C GLY A 37 0.90 -16.93 -15.20
N ASP A 38 1.16 -16.92 -16.51
CA ASP A 38 1.17 -18.12 -17.34
C ASP A 38 2.50 -18.89 -17.21
N THR A 39 2.47 -20.18 -17.53
CA THR A 39 3.65 -21.04 -17.48
C THR A 39 4.53 -20.82 -18.70
N ILE A 40 5.83 -20.71 -18.47
CA ILE A 40 6.86 -20.73 -19.49
C ILE A 40 7.71 -21.99 -19.32
N THR A 41 8.03 -22.64 -20.44
CA THR A 41 8.87 -23.83 -20.47
C THR A 41 10.13 -23.52 -21.28
N ILE A 42 11.27 -23.96 -20.76
CA ILE A 42 12.60 -23.81 -21.34
C ILE A 42 13.12 -25.23 -21.56
N GLU A 43 13.41 -25.57 -22.81
CA GLU A 43 13.86 -26.91 -23.21
C GLU A 43 15.14 -26.80 -23.98
N GLY A 44 16.04 -27.76 -23.80
CA GLY A 44 17.29 -27.75 -24.52
C GLY A 44 18.22 -28.88 -24.13
N THR A 45 19.45 -28.78 -24.60
CA THR A 45 20.53 -29.73 -24.32
C THR A 45 21.75 -28.99 -23.81
N ILE A 46 22.29 -29.43 -22.67
CA ILE A 46 23.60 -29.02 -22.14
C ILE A 46 24.60 -30.17 -22.32
N ALA A 47 25.89 -29.92 -22.11
CA ALA A 47 26.87 -30.99 -22.21
C ALA A 47 26.58 -32.11 -21.17
N PRO A 48 26.65 -33.39 -21.56
CA PRO A 48 26.40 -34.51 -20.64
C PRO A 48 27.21 -34.41 -19.34
N GLY A 49 26.57 -34.74 -18.21
CA GLY A 49 27.18 -34.66 -16.87
C GLY A 49 27.24 -33.26 -16.25
N GLN A 50 26.93 -32.17 -16.97
CA GLN A 50 26.88 -30.82 -16.38
C GLN A 50 25.66 -30.61 -15.48
N ASP A 51 25.81 -29.71 -14.51
CA ASP A 51 24.67 -29.20 -13.76
C ASP A 51 23.97 -28.09 -14.55
N LEU A 52 22.66 -27.97 -14.33
CA LEU A 52 21.80 -27.03 -15.02
C LEU A 52 21.60 -25.78 -14.16
N TYR A 53 21.87 -24.64 -14.78
CA TYR A 53 21.60 -23.33 -14.22
C TYR A 53 20.87 -22.48 -15.25
N ILE A 54 19.64 -22.08 -14.93
CA ILE A 54 18.85 -21.20 -15.79
C ILE A 54 18.60 -19.91 -15.03
N ALA A 55 19.10 -18.80 -15.55
CA ALA A 55 18.82 -17.47 -15.02
C ALA A 55 17.87 -16.73 -15.99
N VAL A 56 16.79 -16.17 -15.47
CA VAL A 56 15.85 -15.35 -16.25
C VAL A 56 15.75 -13.99 -15.59
N GLY A 57 16.12 -12.94 -16.31
CA GLY A 57 16.13 -11.58 -15.77
C GLY A 57 15.33 -10.63 -16.64
N GLN A 58 14.57 -9.74 -15.99
CA GLN A 58 13.96 -8.59 -16.67
C GLN A 58 15.05 -7.75 -17.36
N GLN A 59 14.80 -7.31 -18.59
CA GLN A 59 15.75 -6.50 -19.36
C GLN A 59 15.94 -5.11 -18.76
N GLU A 60 14.84 -4.45 -18.39
CA GLU A 60 14.88 -3.16 -17.71
C GLU A 60 15.42 -3.34 -16.29
N MET A 61 16.66 -2.91 -16.07
CA MET A 61 17.30 -2.94 -14.77
C MET A 61 16.88 -1.74 -13.92
N PHE A 62 17.00 -1.89 -12.60
CA PHE A 62 16.71 -0.85 -11.64
C PHE A 62 17.97 -0.51 -10.84
N ALA A 63 18.28 0.78 -10.77
CA ALA A 63 19.32 1.34 -9.93
C ALA A 63 18.72 2.13 -8.76
N CYS A 64 19.49 2.26 -7.67
CA CYS A 64 19.05 3.06 -6.52
C CYS A 64 18.79 4.53 -6.89
N LYS A 65 19.55 5.07 -7.86
CA LYS A 65 19.40 6.44 -8.37
C LYS A 65 18.07 6.70 -9.09
N ASP A 66 17.43 5.67 -9.64
CA ASP A 66 16.15 5.81 -10.37
C ASP A 66 14.97 6.06 -9.44
N THR A 67 15.20 5.93 -8.14
CA THR A 67 14.21 6.16 -7.10
C THR A 67 13.91 7.66 -6.93
N LYS A 68 12.64 8.02 -7.17
CA LYS A 68 12.13 9.38 -7.00
C LYS A 68 11.60 9.68 -5.59
N GLY A 69 11.49 8.66 -4.73
CA GLY A 69 10.92 8.79 -3.39
C GLY A 69 11.89 9.41 -2.38
N VAL A 70 11.49 10.50 -1.72
CA VAL A 70 12.36 11.26 -0.79
C VAL A 70 12.89 10.40 0.36
N TYR A 71 12.05 9.50 0.89
CA TYR A 71 12.44 8.61 1.99
C TYR A 71 13.42 7.54 1.51
N GLU A 72 13.12 6.94 0.37
CA GLU A 72 13.89 5.90 -0.27
C GLU A 72 15.27 6.40 -0.69
N THR A 73 15.37 7.58 -1.32
CA THR A 73 16.66 8.19 -1.71
C THR A 73 17.55 8.42 -0.48
N LYS A 74 16.98 8.90 0.65
CA LYS A 74 17.73 9.07 1.91
C LYS A 74 18.20 7.73 2.47
N ARG A 75 17.36 6.70 2.38
CA ARG A 75 17.69 5.35 2.85
C ARG A 75 18.78 4.70 2.02
N PHE A 76 18.66 4.72 0.69
CA PHE A 76 19.67 4.17 -0.22
C PHE A 76 21.03 4.82 0.01
N LYS A 77 21.11 6.15 0.16
CA LYS A 77 22.37 6.85 0.50
C LYS A 77 23.03 6.37 1.79
N LYS A 78 22.26 5.88 2.76
CA LYS A 78 22.77 5.34 4.03
C LYS A 78 23.19 3.88 3.89
N ASP A 79 22.39 3.09 3.19
CA ASP A 79 22.55 1.64 3.15
C ASP A 79 23.62 1.19 2.13
N THR A 80 23.81 1.90 1.01
CA THR A 80 24.90 1.67 0.04
C THR A 80 26.27 1.61 0.72
N LYS A 81 26.54 2.57 1.63
CA LYS A 81 27.79 2.65 2.40
C LYS A 81 28.06 1.44 3.30
N LYS A 82 27.02 0.73 3.74
CA LYS A 82 27.13 -0.38 4.71
C LYS A 82 27.05 -1.76 4.06
N LYS A 83 26.49 -1.84 2.87
CA LYS A 83 26.06 -3.11 2.26
C LYS A 83 26.83 -3.47 0.99
N GLY A 84 27.80 -2.65 0.57
CA GLY A 84 28.75 -3.00 -0.49
C GLY A 84 28.16 -2.97 -1.90
N PHE A 85 27.32 -1.96 -2.18
CA PHE A 85 26.82 -1.60 -3.51
C PHE A 85 26.74 -0.08 -3.64
N SER A 86 26.78 0.45 -4.87
CA SER A 86 26.75 1.88 -5.16
C SER A 86 25.34 2.35 -5.57
N LEU A 87 25.13 3.66 -5.75
CA LEU A 87 23.85 4.18 -6.23
C LEU A 87 23.58 3.83 -7.71
N ASP A 88 24.65 3.56 -8.45
CA ASP A 88 24.65 3.19 -9.86
C ASP A 88 24.58 1.67 -10.08
N THR A 89 24.69 0.87 -9.03
CA THR A 89 24.52 -0.58 -9.16
C THR A 89 23.10 -0.90 -9.61
N GLU A 90 22.97 -1.60 -10.73
CA GLU A 90 21.69 -1.95 -11.33
C GLU A 90 21.41 -3.46 -11.21
N ILE A 91 20.17 -3.82 -10.89
CA ILE A 91 19.73 -5.22 -10.85
C ILE A 91 18.39 -5.37 -11.59
N PRO A 92 18.13 -6.52 -12.23
CA PRO A 92 16.80 -6.85 -12.72
C PRO A 92 15.80 -6.91 -11.54
N PRO A 93 14.69 -6.14 -11.57
CA PRO A 93 13.68 -6.18 -10.53
C PRO A 93 13.07 -7.58 -10.38
N LEU A 94 12.75 -8.20 -11.51
CA LEU A 94 12.30 -9.58 -11.61
C LEU A 94 13.44 -10.48 -12.07
N TYR A 95 13.86 -11.39 -11.20
CA TYR A 95 14.93 -12.33 -11.46
C TYR A 95 14.53 -13.73 -11.00
N TYR A 96 14.69 -14.71 -11.89
CA TYR A 96 14.46 -16.12 -11.66
C TYR A 96 15.77 -16.88 -11.83
N LEU A 97 15.99 -17.85 -10.95
CA LEU A 97 17.14 -18.75 -11.03
C LEU A 97 16.62 -20.15 -10.79
N LEU A 98 16.64 -21.03 -11.78
CA LEU A 98 16.23 -22.43 -11.70
C LEU A 98 17.47 -23.32 -11.78
N THR A 99 17.54 -24.35 -10.94
CA THR A 99 18.69 -25.27 -10.93
C THR A 99 18.30 -26.65 -10.41
N ASN A 100 18.97 -27.69 -10.93
CA ASN A 100 18.86 -29.06 -10.43
C ASN A 100 19.74 -29.33 -9.19
N VAL A 101 20.59 -28.37 -8.80
CA VAL A 101 21.52 -28.49 -7.65
C VAL A 101 21.32 -27.35 -6.65
N PRO A 102 20.12 -27.24 -6.05
CA PRO A 102 19.78 -26.15 -5.14
C PRO A 102 20.69 -26.08 -3.91
N ASP A 103 21.20 -27.21 -3.43
CA ASP A 103 22.06 -27.30 -2.25
C ASP A 103 23.40 -26.55 -2.38
N LYS A 104 23.87 -26.34 -3.63
CA LYS A 104 25.06 -25.51 -3.90
C LYS A 104 24.84 -24.05 -3.54
N PHE A 105 23.59 -23.60 -3.44
CA PHE A 105 23.21 -22.24 -3.09
C PHE A 105 22.75 -22.11 -1.63
N GLY A 106 22.86 -23.15 -0.80
CA GLY A 106 22.53 -23.07 0.62
C GLY A 106 21.70 -24.25 1.10
N LYS A 107 21.53 -24.36 2.42
CA LYS A 107 20.74 -25.45 3.01
C LYS A 107 19.26 -25.07 3.10
N VAL A 108 18.40 -25.98 2.67
CA VAL A 108 16.95 -25.86 2.85
C VAL A 108 16.61 -25.96 4.35
N ALA A 109 16.08 -24.89 4.94
CA ALA A 109 15.72 -24.84 6.37
C ALA A 109 14.27 -24.38 6.57
N LYS A 110 13.60 -24.87 7.63
CA LYS A 110 12.23 -24.46 8.03
C LYS A 110 12.10 -22.95 8.26
N LYS A 111 13.18 -22.27 8.64
CA LYS A 111 13.29 -20.81 8.76
C LYS A 111 14.17 -20.31 7.62
N LYS A 112 13.54 -19.91 6.53
CA LYS A 112 14.23 -19.27 5.40
C LYS A 112 14.51 -17.81 5.79
N PHE A 113 15.75 -17.48 6.13
CA PHE A 113 16.20 -16.11 6.40
C PHE A 113 17.50 -15.81 5.65
N GLY A 114 17.50 -14.71 4.90
CA GLY A 114 18.70 -13.91 4.67
C GLY A 114 18.84 -12.90 5.81
N GLY A 115 19.88 -13.06 6.62
CA GLY A 115 20.29 -12.09 7.64
C GLY A 115 21.16 -12.73 8.76
N PRO A 116 22.15 -12.00 9.30
CA PRO A 116 23.24 -12.57 10.09
C PRO A 116 22.79 -12.91 11.51
N SER A 117 22.94 -14.18 11.93
CA SER A 117 23.07 -14.52 13.34
C SER A 117 24.54 -14.79 13.62
N VAL A 118 25.22 -13.73 14.07
CA VAL A 118 26.49 -13.82 14.79
C VAL A 118 26.20 -14.55 16.09
N LEU A 119 26.50 -15.85 16.17
CA LEU A 119 27.12 -16.44 17.36
C LEU A 119 27.55 -17.92 17.23
N LEU A 120 27.22 -18.62 16.15
CA LEU A 120 27.69 -20.01 15.98
C LEU A 120 28.10 -20.22 14.53
N GLY A 121 29.41 -20.29 14.31
CA GLY A 121 30.03 -20.40 12.99
C GLY A 121 29.45 -21.54 12.16
N LYS A 122 28.70 -21.17 11.12
CA LYS A 122 28.48 -21.83 9.81
C LYS A 122 27.28 -21.16 9.12
N GLY A 123 27.48 -19.91 8.66
CA GLY A 123 26.51 -19.21 7.83
C GLY A 123 26.61 -19.69 6.38
N LYS A 124 25.53 -20.20 5.79
CA LYS A 124 25.47 -20.56 4.37
C LYS A 124 24.21 -19.97 3.74
N GLY A 125 24.30 -18.71 3.30
CA GLY A 125 23.38 -18.12 2.33
C GLY A 125 23.76 -18.50 0.90
N LEU A 126 23.04 -17.96 -0.10
CA LEU A 126 23.34 -18.14 -1.53
C LEU A 126 24.82 -17.93 -1.82
N TYR A 127 25.49 -19.01 -2.20
CA TYR A 127 26.87 -18.98 -2.68
C TYR A 127 26.93 -18.20 -3.99
N SER A 128 27.96 -17.37 -4.08
CA SER A 128 28.43 -16.65 -5.27
C SER A 128 28.27 -17.47 -6.55
N THR A 129 27.22 -17.21 -7.29
CA THR A 129 27.12 -17.63 -8.69
C THR A 129 26.49 -16.45 -9.42
N MET A 130 27.37 -15.54 -9.84
CA MET A 130 27.04 -14.47 -10.77
C MET A 130 26.55 -15.15 -12.05
N MET A 131 25.26 -15.02 -12.36
CA MET A 131 24.65 -15.68 -13.51
C MET A 131 23.70 -14.75 -14.25
N GLY A 132 23.71 -14.90 -15.58
CA GLY A 132 22.96 -14.08 -16.51
C GLY A 132 23.26 -12.57 -16.36
N PRO A 133 22.26 -11.73 -16.04
CA PRO A 133 22.44 -10.28 -15.92
C PRO A 133 23.26 -9.85 -14.69
N ILE A 134 23.45 -10.72 -13.69
CA ILE A 134 24.24 -10.41 -12.49
C ILE A 134 25.69 -10.82 -12.72
N LYS A 135 26.57 -9.84 -12.96
CA LYS A 135 27.97 -10.05 -13.33
C LYS A 135 28.98 -9.55 -12.30
N THR A 136 28.57 -8.70 -11.36
CA THR A 136 29.49 -8.09 -10.38
C THR A 136 29.11 -8.40 -8.94
N ALA A 137 30.11 -8.30 -8.05
CA ALA A 137 29.90 -8.45 -6.61
C ALA A 137 28.95 -7.39 -6.04
N GLU A 138 28.99 -6.17 -6.58
CA GLU A 138 28.07 -5.09 -6.21
C GLU A 138 26.63 -5.44 -6.58
N GLN A 139 26.37 -5.89 -7.81
CA GLN A 139 25.03 -6.32 -8.25
C GLN A 139 24.50 -7.46 -7.38
N TRP A 140 25.37 -8.41 -7.03
CA TRP A 140 25.01 -9.50 -6.13
C TRP A 140 24.67 -9.02 -4.72
N ASN A 141 25.44 -8.08 -4.17
CA ASN A 141 25.16 -7.47 -2.87
C ASN A 141 23.86 -6.67 -2.89
N PHE A 142 23.59 -5.94 -3.98
CA PHE A 142 22.35 -5.20 -4.13
C PHE A 142 21.14 -6.14 -4.25
N LEU A 143 21.23 -7.19 -5.06
CA LEU A 143 20.19 -8.22 -5.18
C LEU A 143 19.92 -8.91 -3.84
N ARG A 144 20.96 -9.22 -3.07
CA ARG A 144 20.82 -9.78 -1.71
C ARG A 144 20.11 -8.80 -0.78
N TYR A 145 20.56 -7.55 -0.75
CA TYR A 145 19.99 -6.51 0.08
C TYR A 145 18.51 -6.27 -0.24
N ALA A 146 18.13 -6.27 -1.53
CA ALA A 146 16.74 -6.22 -1.97
C ALA A 146 15.90 -7.41 -1.46
N ASN A 147 16.51 -8.59 -1.32
CA ASN A 147 15.86 -9.83 -0.91
C ASN A 147 15.91 -10.13 0.62
N GLU A 148 16.62 -9.34 1.45
CA GLU A 148 16.72 -9.55 2.92
C GLU A 148 15.46 -9.11 3.70
N SER A 149 14.88 -9.98 4.54
CA SER A 149 13.55 -9.79 5.17
C SER A 149 13.50 -8.75 6.30
N LYS A 150 14.61 -8.46 6.98
CA LYS A 150 14.66 -7.57 8.15
C LYS A 150 15.02 -6.11 7.87
N PHE A 151 15.36 -5.75 6.63
CA PHE A 151 15.96 -4.43 6.33
C PHE A 151 15.22 -3.63 5.25
N GLY A 152 13.90 -3.53 5.41
CA GLY A 152 13.05 -2.35 5.07
C GLY A 152 13.18 -1.60 3.75
N ILE A 153 13.67 -2.20 2.67
CA ILE A 153 13.30 -1.69 1.36
C ILE A 153 11.97 -2.32 0.96
N ASN A 154 10.89 -1.56 1.12
CA ASN A 154 9.55 -1.91 0.65
C ASN A 154 9.38 -1.60 -0.86
N THR A 155 10.49 -1.43 -1.60
CA THR A 155 10.49 -0.90 -2.98
C THR A 155 11.11 -1.83 -4.01
N ILE A 156 11.69 -2.94 -3.56
CA ILE A 156 12.20 -4.01 -4.41
C ILE A 156 11.63 -5.30 -3.84
N VAL A 157 11.17 -6.12 -4.75
CA VAL A 157 10.11 -7.06 -4.54
C VAL A 157 10.79 -8.43 -4.08
N LYS A 158 10.24 -9.25 -3.15
CA LYS A 158 10.45 -10.67 -2.62
C LYS A 158 9.18 -11.59 -2.50
N GLU A 159 8.97 -12.59 -3.36
CA GLU A 159 7.82 -13.52 -3.17
C GLU A 159 8.28 -14.66 -2.26
N GLY A 160 8.00 -14.53 -0.95
CA GLY A 160 8.06 -15.65 0.00
C GLY A 160 9.21 -15.64 1.02
N ASN A 161 9.01 -14.91 2.12
CA ASN A 161 9.22 -15.33 3.52
C ASN A 161 8.61 -14.29 4.46
N THR A 162 7.30 -14.33 4.62
CA THR A 162 6.66 -13.55 5.68
C THR A 162 5.74 -14.44 6.49
N ILE A 163 5.95 -14.43 7.81
CA ILE A 163 4.82 -14.26 8.72
C ILE A 163 4.35 -12.81 8.49
N GLY A 164 3.33 -12.59 7.64
CA GLY A 164 2.82 -11.25 7.30
C GLY A 164 2.21 -11.11 5.90
N LYS A 165 1.58 -9.94 5.63
CA LYS A 165 0.81 -9.62 4.40
C LYS A 165 1.43 -8.49 3.55
N ILE A 166 2.62 -8.69 3.00
CA ILE A 166 3.15 -7.80 1.95
C ILE A 166 3.77 -8.66 0.86
N VAL A 167 3.30 -8.43 -0.36
CA VAL A 167 3.78 -9.10 -1.57
C VAL A 167 5.04 -8.39 -1.99
N ILE A 168 6.07 -9.19 -2.14
CA ILE A 168 7.35 -8.74 -2.63
C ILE A 168 7.56 -9.71 -3.87
N PHE A 169 8.27 -9.40 -4.96
CA PHE A 169 8.70 -10.21 -6.14
C PHE A 169 10.15 -9.97 -6.67
N SER A 170 11.08 -10.79 -6.20
CA SER A 170 12.33 -11.16 -6.86
C SER A 170 12.35 -12.65 -6.60
N ARG A 171 12.15 -13.44 -7.64
CA ARG A 171 11.74 -14.83 -7.51
C ARG A 171 12.94 -15.72 -7.73
N THR A 172 13.88 -15.82 -6.78
CA THR A 172 14.99 -16.78 -6.89
C THR A 172 14.46 -18.22 -6.68
N VAL A 173 14.04 -18.90 -7.75
CA VAL A 173 13.42 -20.25 -7.68
C VAL A 173 14.46 -21.38 -7.65
N ILE A 174 15.11 -21.56 -6.52
CA ILE A 174 16.20 -22.52 -6.39
C ILE A 174 15.62 -23.96 -6.25
N GLY A 175 15.11 -24.54 -7.33
CA GLY A 175 14.74 -25.96 -7.44
C GLY A 175 13.30 -26.29 -7.86
N ASP A 176 13.00 -27.58 -7.92
CA ASP A 176 11.71 -28.25 -8.21
C ASP A 176 10.82 -28.44 -6.97
N GLN A 177 11.08 -27.71 -5.89
CA GLN A 177 10.34 -27.87 -4.63
C GLN A 177 8.97 -27.18 -4.68
N GLU A 178 7.90 -27.97 -4.54
CA GLU A 178 6.56 -27.45 -4.32
C GLU A 178 6.27 -27.29 -2.81
N SER A 179 6.17 -26.05 -2.33
CA SER A 179 5.74 -25.74 -0.95
C SER A 179 4.22 -25.56 -0.80
N GLY A 180 3.45 -25.94 -1.84
CA GLY A 180 1.99 -25.81 -1.88
C GLY A 180 1.47 -24.37 -2.03
N ASN A 181 2.36 -23.40 -2.22
CA ASN A 181 1.99 -22.00 -2.43
C ASN A 181 1.75 -21.73 -3.92
N TYR A 182 1.07 -20.64 -4.26
CA TYR A 182 0.79 -20.37 -5.68
C TYR A 182 2.06 -20.00 -6.47
N TRP A 183 3.10 -19.52 -5.81
CA TRP A 183 4.31 -18.96 -6.44
C TRP A 183 5.38 -20.00 -6.79
N ASP A 184 5.27 -21.22 -6.31
CA ASP A 184 6.10 -22.36 -6.70
C ASP A 184 5.30 -23.46 -7.42
N LYS A 185 3.97 -23.39 -7.36
CA LYS A 185 3.06 -24.28 -8.10
C LYS A 185 3.37 -24.34 -9.60
N GLY A 186 3.66 -25.55 -10.08
CA GLY A 186 3.96 -25.80 -11.49
C GLY A 186 5.39 -25.41 -11.90
N THR A 187 6.29 -25.21 -10.94
CA THR A 187 7.73 -25.17 -11.24
C THR A 187 8.24 -26.60 -11.33
N SER A 188 8.89 -26.97 -12.43
CA SER A 188 9.47 -28.30 -12.60
C SER A 188 10.82 -28.18 -13.28
N ILE A 189 11.79 -28.98 -12.87
CA ILE A 189 13.11 -29.06 -13.49
C ILE A 189 13.39 -30.54 -13.72
N LYS A 190 13.51 -30.93 -14.99
CA LYS A 190 13.91 -32.27 -15.41
C LYS A 190 15.21 -32.14 -16.18
N LEU A 191 16.22 -32.87 -15.75
CA LEU A 191 17.52 -32.96 -16.43
C LEU A 191 17.89 -34.43 -16.51
N ASP A 192 18.05 -34.94 -17.73
CA ASP A 192 18.72 -36.20 -17.96
C ASP A 192 20.23 -35.95 -18.01
N LYS A 193 20.95 -36.36 -16.96
CA LYS A 193 22.40 -36.15 -16.88
C LYS A 193 23.19 -36.97 -17.90
N ALA A 194 22.65 -38.08 -18.39
CA ALA A 194 23.34 -38.94 -19.36
C ALA A 194 23.30 -38.35 -20.77
N THR A 195 22.16 -37.78 -21.16
CA THR A 195 21.99 -37.17 -22.49
C THR A 195 22.19 -35.66 -22.51
N GLY A 196 22.13 -35.00 -21.36
CA GLY A 196 22.19 -33.54 -21.24
C GLY A 196 20.87 -32.83 -21.58
N LYS A 197 19.82 -33.58 -21.96
CA LYS A 197 18.50 -33.00 -22.27
C LYS A 197 17.81 -32.51 -21.01
N PHE A 198 17.24 -31.31 -21.08
CA PHE A 198 16.51 -30.73 -19.96
C PHE A 198 15.20 -30.07 -20.39
N THR A 199 14.28 -30.03 -19.43
CA THR A 199 13.01 -29.30 -19.49
C THR A 199 12.82 -28.61 -18.14
N ALA A 200 12.74 -27.29 -18.16
CA ALA A 200 12.45 -26.50 -16.97
C ALA A 200 11.21 -25.64 -17.22
N SER A 201 10.20 -25.74 -16.35
CA SER A 201 8.99 -24.93 -16.45
C SER A 201 8.76 -24.13 -15.17
N PHE A 202 8.19 -22.94 -15.33
CA PHE A 202 7.81 -22.10 -14.20
C PHE A 202 6.72 -21.12 -14.58
N LYS A 203 5.95 -20.62 -13.63
CA LYS A 203 4.98 -19.54 -13.89
C LYS A 203 5.63 -18.17 -13.83
N THR A 204 5.37 -17.34 -14.83
CA THR A 204 5.74 -15.92 -14.76
C THR A 204 5.03 -15.26 -13.60
N TYR A 205 5.56 -14.15 -13.11
CA TYR A 205 4.95 -13.49 -11.98
C TYR A 205 3.59 -12.89 -12.37
N ARG A 206 2.55 -13.17 -11.57
CA ARG A 206 1.15 -12.84 -11.91
C ARG A 206 0.83 -11.35 -11.97
N HIS A 207 1.72 -10.49 -11.49
CA HIS A 207 1.60 -9.03 -11.59
C HIS A 207 2.85 -8.40 -12.20
N THR A 208 3.53 -9.10 -13.11
CA THR A 208 4.53 -8.49 -13.99
C THR A 208 3.86 -7.36 -14.76
N ALA A 209 4.52 -6.22 -14.93
CA ALA A 209 3.92 -5.12 -15.69
C ALA A 209 3.68 -5.56 -17.16
N PRO A 210 2.66 -5.00 -17.85
CA PRO A 210 2.47 -5.25 -19.28
C PRO A 210 3.75 -4.93 -20.05
N ASP A 211 3.98 -5.68 -21.13
CA ASP A 211 5.06 -5.46 -22.10
C ASP A 211 6.47 -5.54 -21.48
N THR A 212 6.63 -6.32 -20.41
CA THR A 212 7.93 -6.52 -19.75
C THR A 212 8.73 -7.61 -20.46
N ALA A 213 9.90 -7.28 -20.98
CA ALA A 213 10.80 -8.23 -21.63
C ALA A 213 11.77 -8.90 -20.62
N PHE A 214 12.08 -10.18 -20.88
CA PHE A 214 12.97 -11.02 -20.08
C PHE A 214 14.01 -11.69 -20.97
N ASP A 215 15.25 -11.74 -20.49
CA ASP A 215 16.32 -12.51 -21.08
C ASP A 215 16.49 -13.84 -20.33
N VAL A 216 16.62 -14.92 -21.10
CA VAL A 216 16.86 -16.28 -20.61
C VAL A 216 18.32 -16.64 -20.84
N TYR A 217 18.97 -17.08 -19.77
CA TYR A 217 20.35 -17.53 -19.77
C TYR A 217 20.41 -18.98 -19.30
N VAL A 218 21.16 -19.83 -20.02
CA VAL A 218 21.43 -21.22 -19.64
C VAL A 218 22.92 -21.36 -19.46
N ASN A 219 23.35 -21.80 -18.28
CA ASN A 219 24.76 -21.94 -17.88
C ASN A 219 25.63 -20.70 -18.15
N GLY A 220 25.01 -19.50 -18.10
CA GLY A 220 25.68 -18.21 -18.27
C GLY A 220 25.57 -17.61 -19.68
N GLU A 221 25.17 -18.39 -20.69
CA GLU A 221 24.97 -17.90 -22.06
C GLU A 221 23.54 -17.44 -22.28
N LYS A 222 23.34 -16.28 -22.94
CA LYS A 222 22.01 -15.78 -23.30
C LYS A 222 21.51 -16.59 -24.49
N ILE A 223 20.36 -17.24 -24.32
CA ILE A 223 19.79 -18.13 -25.34
C ILE A 223 18.62 -17.46 -26.06
N SER A 224 17.76 -16.75 -25.33
CA SER A 224 16.55 -16.17 -25.90
C SER A 224 15.99 -15.03 -25.06
N THR A 225 14.97 -14.38 -25.63
CA THR A 225 14.18 -13.34 -24.97
C THR A 225 12.71 -13.69 -25.11
N TYR A 226 11.92 -13.39 -24.08
CA TYR A 226 10.46 -13.45 -24.14
C TYR A 226 9.82 -12.23 -23.50
N THR A 227 8.61 -11.89 -23.94
CA THR A 227 7.84 -10.75 -23.42
C THR A 227 6.64 -11.23 -22.61
N VAL A 228 6.39 -10.57 -21.48
CA VAL A 228 5.20 -10.79 -20.65
C VAL A 228 4.15 -9.73 -20.93
N GLU A 229 3.02 -10.14 -21.48
CA GLU A 229 1.87 -9.28 -21.77
C GLU A 229 0.91 -9.11 -20.58
N GLY A 230 0.09 -8.07 -20.70
CA GLY A 230 -1.03 -7.76 -19.82
C GLY A 230 -2.01 -8.91 -19.58
N LYS A 231 -2.37 -9.16 -18.32
CA LYS A 231 -3.49 -10.05 -17.96
C LYS A 231 -4.63 -9.29 -17.28
N GLY A 232 -5.35 -8.50 -18.08
CA GLY A 232 -6.49 -7.69 -17.64
C GLY A 232 -6.11 -6.25 -17.28
N PHE A 233 -6.87 -5.63 -16.38
CA PHE A 233 -6.67 -4.23 -16.02
C PHE A 233 -5.44 -4.03 -15.13
N TRP A 234 -4.49 -3.22 -15.60
CA TRP A 234 -3.24 -2.91 -14.91
C TRP A 234 -3.35 -1.62 -14.08
N LEU A 235 -3.11 -1.74 -12.77
CA LEU A 235 -3.04 -0.59 -11.86
C LEU A 235 -1.59 -0.11 -11.74
N SER A 236 -1.25 0.96 -12.46
CA SER A 236 0.14 1.39 -12.67
C SER A 236 0.93 1.66 -11.38
N LYS A 237 0.39 2.47 -10.45
CA LYS A 237 1.03 2.70 -9.15
C LYS A 237 0.65 1.63 -8.14
N GLY A 238 -0.47 0.94 -8.35
CA GLY A 238 -0.82 -0.26 -7.58
C GLY A 238 0.21 -1.39 -7.74
N TYR A 239 0.89 -1.37 -8.90
CA TYR A 239 1.79 -2.37 -9.44
C TYR A 239 1.17 -3.77 -9.41
N ARG A 240 -0.07 -3.85 -9.93
CA ARG A 240 -0.91 -5.04 -9.83
C ARG A 240 -2.00 -5.12 -10.91
N TYR A 241 -2.29 -6.32 -11.41
CA TYR A 241 -3.55 -6.58 -12.12
C TYR A 241 -4.69 -6.77 -11.15
N MET A 242 -5.74 -5.96 -11.30
CA MET A 242 -6.94 -6.08 -10.48
C MET A 242 -8.12 -5.45 -11.18
N ASN A 243 -9.30 -6.05 -11.00
CA ASN A 243 -10.54 -5.44 -11.44
C ASN A 243 -10.85 -4.17 -10.60
N PRO A 244 -11.00 -2.98 -11.22
CA PRO A 244 -11.27 -1.73 -10.51
C PRO A 244 -12.59 -1.72 -9.74
N PHE A 245 -13.54 -2.61 -10.05
CA PHE A 245 -14.79 -2.72 -9.28
C PHE A 245 -14.57 -3.00 -7.79
N TRP A 246 -13.53 -3.76 -7.43
CA TRP A 246 -13.19 -4.00 -6.01
C TRP A 246 -12.82 -2.69 -5.29
N ILE A 247 -12.14 -1.77 -5.96
CA ILE A 247 -11.81 -0.45 -5.40
C ILE A 247 -13.08 0.36 -5.21
N ILE A 248 -13.98 0.36 -6.20
CA ILE A 248 -15.24 1.10 -6.15
C ILE A 248 -16.09 0.59 -4.98
N ILE A 249 -16.27 -0.73 -4.84
CA ILE A 249 -17.01 -1.35 -3.73
C ILE A 249 -16.39 -0.97 -2.38
N GLY A 250 -15.06 -1.06 -2.27
CA GLY A 250 -14.33 -0.63 -1.08
C GLY A 250 -14.57 0.84 -0.74
N ALA A 251 -14.48 1.73 -1.74
CA ALA A 251 -14.71 3.15 -1.58
C ALA A 251 -16.17 3.47 -1.22
N ILE A 252 -17.17 2.72 -1.73
CA ILE A 252 -18.57 2.83 -1.32
C ILE A 252 -18.72 2.46 0.15
N LEU A 253 -18.18 1.33 0.58
CA LEU A 253 -18.28 0.86 1.96
C LEU A 253 -17.61 1.83 2.93
N VAL A 254 -16.36 2.21 2.64
CA VAL A 254 -15.60 3.14 3.48
C VAL A 254 -16.19 4.54 3.43
N GLY A 255 -16.65 5.02 2.27
CA GLY A 255 -17.32 6.31 2.11
C GLY A 255 -18.66 6.38 2.85
N THR A 256 -19.44 5.29 2.84
CA THR A 256 -20.69 5.18 3.61
C THR A 256 -20.41 5.29 5.10
N TYR A 257 -19.44 4.53 5.59
CA TYR A 257 -18.98 4.61 6.98
C TYR A 257 -18.49 6.02 7.32
N PHE A 258 -17.65 6.60 6.47
CA PHE A 258 -17.02 7.90 6.70
C PHE A 258 -18.03 9.04 6.75
N SER A 259 -19.03 9.06 5.86
CA SER A 259 -20.09 10.09 5.91
C SER A 259 -21.08 9.90 7.06
N MET A 260 -21.23 8.70 7.61
CA MET A 260 -22.06 8.46 8.81
C MET A 260 -21.37 8.91 10.10
N ILE A 261 -20.07 8.59 10.23
CA ILE A 261 -19.32 8.77 11.48
C ILE A 261 -18.47 10.04 11.47
N GLY A 262 -18.09 10.56 10.30
CA GLY A 262 -17.25 11.75 10.12
C GLY A 262 -15.77 11.55 10.43
N ALA A 263 -15.32 10.31 10.63
CA ALA A 263 -13.97 9.98 11.08
C ALA A 263 -13.33 8.83 10.29
N ALA A 264 -11.99 8.82 10.24
CA ALA A 264 -11.16 7.68 9.79
C ALA A 264 -11.25 7.24 8.32
N GLY A 265 -11.89 8.00 7.42
CA GLY A 265 -12.07 7.60 6.01
C GLY A 265 -10.78 7.22 5.29
N GLY A 266 -9.76 8.09 5.32
CA GLY A 266 -8.48 7.85 4.65
C GLY A 266 -7.71 6.64 5.18
N MET A 267 -7.73 6.42 6.51
CA MET A 267 -7.08 5.25 7.14
C MET A 267 -7.79 3.96 6.81
N LEU A 268 -9.13 3.97 6.81
CA LEU A 268 -9.92 2.79 6.48
C LEU A 268 -9.78 2.46 4.99
N MET A 269 -9.65 3.46 4.12
CA MET A 269 -9.35 3.24 2.70
C MET A 269 -7.95 2.66 2.50
N ALA A 270 -6.94 3.18 3.21
CA ALA A 270 -5.60 2.59 3.21
C ALA A 270 -5.64 1.14 3.75
N ALA A 271 -6.43 0.89 4.80
CA ALA A 271 -6.63 -0.43 5.35
C ALA A 271 -7.26 -1.40 4.32
N PHE A 272 -8.29 -0.94 3.61
CA PHE A 272 -8.92 -1.70 2.53
C PHE A 272 -7.93 -1.99 1.41
N GLN A 273 -7.17 -0.98 0.96
CA GLN A 273 -6.25 -1.12 -0.16
C GLN A 273 -5.08 -2.06 0.12
N VAL A 274 -4.60 -2.16 1.35
CA VAL A 274 -3.50 -3.10 1.65
C VAL A 274 -4.03 -4.48 2.06
N LEU A 275 -5.22 -4.58 2.68
CA LEU A 275 -5.80 -5.88 3.05
C LEU A 275 -6.46 -6.64 1.89
N ILE A 276 -7.10 -5.92 0.97
CA ILE A 276 -7.94 -6.50 -0.09
C ILE A 276 -7.31 -6.25 -1.46
N VAL A 277 -6.96 -5.00 -1.76
CA VAL A 277 -6.32 -4.66 -3.05
C VAL A 277 -4.86 -5.12 -3.10
N HIS A 278 -4.19 -5.18 -1.94
CA HIS A 278 -2.79 -5.53 -1.80
C HIS A 278 -1.83 -4.68 -2.68
N THR A 279 -2.07 -3.38 -2.75
CA THR A 279 -1.19 -2.43 -3.47
C THR A 279 0.27 -2.56 -3.01
N ALA A 280 1.20 -2.66 -3.96
CA ALA A 280 2.63 -2.87 -3.70
C ALA A 280 3.52 -1.65 -3.98
N GLY A 281 3.04 -0.67 -4.76
CA GLY A 281 3.86 0.46 -5.23
C GLY A 281 4.78 0.05 -6.41
N PRO A 282 5.14 0.97 -7.33
CA PRO A 282 6.13 0.69 -8.36
C PRO A 282 7.51 0.38 -7.77
N VAL A 283 8.36 -0.24 -8.59
CA VAL A 283 9.78 -0.43 -8.25
C VAL A 283 10.42 0.90 -7.87
N GLY A 284 11.13 0.92 -6.75
CA GLY A 284 11.76 2.12 -6.20
C GLY A 284 10.83 3.06 -5.42
N ILE A 285 9.52 2.78 -5.31
CA ILE A 285 8.58 3.64 -4.58
C ILE A 285 7.77 2.80 -3.58
N ASN A 286 7.78 3.16 -2.30
CA ASN A 286 6.98 2.47 -1.28
C ASN A 286 5.48 2.57 -1.59
N ALA A 287 4.76 1.43 -1.47
CA ALA A 287 3.30 1.35 -1.56
C ALA A 287 2.59 2.49 -0.81
N ALA A 288 3.04 2.82 0.41
CA ALA A 288 2.40 3.85 1.20
C ALA A 288 2.47 5.24 0.56
N ASN A 289 3.55 5.55 -0.16
CA ASN A 289 3.69 6.80 -0.91
C ASN A 289 2.76 6.89 -2.13
N VAL A 290 2.29 5.74 -2.64
CA VAL A 290 1.25 5.67 -3.67
C VAL A 290 -0.15 5.75 -3.09
N LEU A 291 -0.37 5.10 -1.94
CA LEU A 291 -1.70 4.96 -1.35
C LEU A 291 -2.22 6.28 -0.79
N LYS A 292 -1.36 7.08 -0.12
CA LYS A 292 -1.82 8.30 0.55
C LYS A 292 -2.44 9.33 -0.41
N PRO A 293 -1.81 9.68 -1.56
CA PRO A 293 -2.41 10.64 -2.48
C PRO A 293 -3.76 10.16 -3.03
N SER A 294 -3.90 8.86 -3.33
CA SER A 294 -5.15 8.31 -3.85
C SER A 294 -6.25 8.25 -2.79
N ASN A 295 -5.92 8.01 -1.51
CA ASN A 295 -6.89 7.94 -0.43
C ASN A 295 -7.49 9.29 -0.02
N ILE A 296 -6.81 10.39 -0.35
CA ILE A 296 -7.39 11.73 -0.19
C ILE A 296 -8.64 11.91 -1.05
N ALA A 297 -8.71 11.26 -2.22
CA ALA A 297 -9.88 11.33 -3.07
C ALA A 297 -11.14 10.87 -2.31
N LEU A 298 -11.04 9.84 -1.47
CA LEU A 298 -12.15 9.39 -0.65
C LEU A 298 -12.57 10.49 0.34
N THR A 299 -11.61 11.03 1.09
CA THR A 299 -11.87 12.01 2.15
C THR A 299 -12.29 13.37 1.62
N LEU A 300 -12.12 13.64 0.32
CA LEU A 300 -12.61 14.83 -0.35
C LEU A 300 -14.02 14.61 -0.95
N PHE A 301 -14.23 13.52 -1.70
CA PHE A 301 -15.45 13.34 -2.48
C PHE A 301 -16.59 12.64 -1.72
N SER A 302 -16.30 11.84 -0.70
CA SER A 302 -17.34 11.27 0.17
C SER A 302 -18.10 12.35 0.95
N PRO A 303 -17.44 13.34 1.58
CA PRO A 303 -18.13 14.51 2.14
C PRO A 303 -19.02 15.21 1.14
N LEU A 304 -18.55 15.46 -0.09
CA LEU A 304 -19.32 16.12 -1.14
C LEU A 304 -20.60 15.34 -1.48
N GLY A 305 -20.53 14.01 -1.57
CA GLY A 305 -21.70 13.15 -1.77
C GLY A 305 -22.74 13.27 -0.64
N SER A 306 -22.28 13.38 0.61
CA SER A 306 -23.18 13.60 1.76
C SER A 306 -23.65 15.05 1.92
N PHE A 307 -22.94 16.01 1.32
CA PHE A 307 -23.08 17.43 1.61
C PHE A 307 -24.45 17.98 1.23
N TYR A 308 -24.94 17.65 0.04
CA TYR A 308 -26.26 18.09 -0.43
C TYR A 308 -27.37 17.75 0.56
N ARG A 309 -27.33 16.54 1.12
CA ARG A 309 -28.32 16.08 2.07
C ARG A 309 -28.20 16.78 3.42
N TYR A 310 -27.01 16.83 4.00
CA TYR A 310 -26.80 17.46 5.29
C TYR A 310 -27.01 18.98 5.26
N ALA A 311 -26.57 19.66 4.20
CA ALA A 311 -26.64 21.11 4.09
C ALA A 311 -28.01 21.61 3.60
N LYS A 312 -28.56 21.01 2.53
CA LYS A 312 -29.77 21.53 1.86
C LYS A 312 -31.06 20.82 2.27
N ILE A 313 -31.06 19.49 2.30
CA ILE A 313 -32.27 18.72 2.63
C ILE A 313 -32.56 18.79 4.13
N GLU A 314 -31.56 18.56 4.97
CA GLU A 314 -31.76 18.39 6.42
C GLU A 314 -31.31 19.61 7.23
N LYS A 315 -30.59 20.55 6.60
CA LYS A 315 -30.14 21.80 7.22
C LYS A 315 -29.45 21.58 8.57
N ARG A 316 -28.53 20.61 8.65
CA ARG A 316 -27.82 20.19 9.87
C ARG A 316 -26.39 20.72 9.98
N VAL A 317 -26.04 21.67 9.13
CA VAL A 317 -24.70 22.24 9.05
C VAL A 317 -24.66 23.56 9.81
N ALA A 318 -23.87 23.60 10.90
CA ALA A 318 -23.53 24.87 11.56
C ALA A 318 -22.41 25.56 10.78
N TRP A 319 -22.79 26.37 9.79
CA TRP A 319 -21.85 27.00 8.85
C TRP A 319 -20.73 27.81 9.51
N PRO A 320 -20.97 28.70 10.49
CA PRO A 320 -19.89 29.48 11.09
C PRO A 320 -18.84 28.60 11.75
N VAL A 321 -19.27 27.53 12.41
CA VAL A 321 -18.37 26.57 13.06
C VAL A 321 -17.59 25.77 12.01
N GLY A 322 -18.28 25.24 10.99
CA GLY A 322 -17.63 24.41 9.96
C GLY A 322 -16.62 25.17 9.13
N LEU A 323 -16.93 26.41 8.74
CA LEU A 323 -16.00 27.27 8.02
C LEU A 323 -14.82 27.69 8.89
N SER A 324 -15.08 28.13 10.12
CA SER A 324 -14.00 28.50 11.06
C SER A 324 -13.05 27.32 11.30
N PHE A 325 -13.60 26.13 11.53
CA PHE A 325 -12.82 24.93 11.76
C PHE A 325 -12.03 24.53 10.50
N GLY A 326 -12.67 24.56 9.32
CA GLY A 326 -12.05 24.26 8.04
C GLY A 326 -10.89 25.22 7.69
N VAL A 327 -11.08 26.52 7.88
CA VAL A 327 -10.03 27.54 7.69
C VAL A 327 -8.86 27.28 8.64
N GLY A 328 -9.13 27.02 9.92
CA GLY A 328 -8.11 26.67 10.90
C GLY A 328 -7.28 25.45 10.46
N ILE A 329 -7.95 24.39 10.01
CA ILE A 329 -7.29 23.17 9.49
C ILE A 329 -6.47 23.47 8.24
N PHE A 330 -6.98 24.27 7.32
CA PHE A 330 -6.28 24.64 6.11
C PHE A 330 -4.98 25.39 6.43
N VAL A 331 -5.04 26.39 7.30
CA VAL A 331 -3.87 27.16 7.78
C VAL A 331 -2.88 26.26 8.51
N GLY A 332 -3.36 25.45 9.46
CA GLY A 332 -2.53 24.54 10.24
C GLY A 332 -1.85 23.46 9.37
N SER A 333 -2.58 22.90 8.41
CA SER A 333 -2.03 21.89 7.50
C SER A 333 -1.04 22.49 6.52
N ILE A 334 -1.40 23.51 5.73
CA ILE A 334 -0.53 24.00 4.66
C ILE A 334 0.65 24.80 5.20
N TRP A 335 0.40 25.71 6.14
CA TRP A 335 1.39 26.72 6.51
C TRP A 335 2.25 26.27 7.68
N LEU A 336 1.64 25.84 8.79
CA LEU A 336 2.36 25.50 10.02
C LEU A 336 2.88 24.06 10.04
N GLY A 337 2.14 23.11 9.44
CA GLY A 337 2.48 21.69 9.47
C GLY A 337 3.84 21.34 8.86
N LYS A 338 4.30 22.11 7.85
CA LYS A 338 5.64 21.94 7.24
C LYS A 338 6.76 22.15 8.25
N TYR A 339 6.64 23.17 9.10
CA TYR A 339 7.67 23.51 10.08
C TYR A 339 7.67 22.51 11.23
N VAL A 340 6.49 22.18 11.77
CA VAL A 340 6.37 21.23 12.89
C VAL A 340 6.88 19.83 12.50
N SER A 341 6.55 19.36 11.30
CA SER A 341 7.02 18.05 10.80
C SER A 341 8.54 17.98 10.60
N ALA A 342 9.23 19.13 10.47
CA ALA A 342 10.67 19.15 10.29
C ALA A 342 11.43 18.95 11.61
N TYR A 343 10.85 19.38 12.74
CA TYR A 343 11.50 19.34 14.06
C TYR A 343 11.04 18.18 14.95
N LEU A 344 9.87 17.58 14.68
CA LEU A 344 9.36 16.46 15.48
C LEU A 344 9.86 15.11 14.94
N PRO A 345 10.60 14.31 15.75
CA PRO A 345 11.00 12.98 15.34
C PRO A 345 9.76 12.10 15.16
N MET A 346 9.62 11.53 13.95
CA MET A 346 8.46 10.76 13.49
C MET A 346 8.06 9.61 14.45
N LYS A 347 9.01 9.06 15.22
CA LYS A 347 8.73 8.03 16.23
C LYS A 347 7.93 8.57 17.42
N ALA A 348 8.44 9.62 18.09
CA ALA A 348 7.76 10.22 19.25
C ALA A 348 6.39 10.77 18.86
N TYR A 349 6.30 11.36 17.67
CA TYR A 349 5.07 11.90 17.15
C TYR A 349 3.96 10.84 16.97
N LYS A 350 4.32 9.63 16.49
CA LYS A 350 3.39 8.48 16.38
C LYS A 350 2.88 8.03 17.74
N GLU A 351 3.75 7.94 18.73
CA GLU A 351 3.40 7.50 20.09
C GLU A 351 2.41 8.48 20.75
N TRP A 352 2.67 9.79 20.67
CA TRP A 352 1.77 10.81 21.22
C TRP A 352 0.41 10.85 20.52
N LEU A 353 0.35 10.68 19.20
CA LEU A 353 -0.94 10.58 18.51
C LEU A 353 -1.72 9.36 18.97
N ALA A 354 -1.07 8.19 19.08
CA ALA A 354 -1.73 6.97 19.52
C ALA A 354 -2.36 7.16 20.91
N VAL A 355 -1.62 7.77 21.85
CA VAL A 355 -2.14 8.15 23.17
C VAL A 355 -3.35 9.07 23.04
N LEU A 356 -3.26 10.14 22.25
CA LEU A 356 -4.35 11.11 22.06
C LEU A 356 -5.62 10.44 21.51
N VAL A 357 -5.50 9.51 20.56
CA VAL A 357 -6.61 8.77 19.97
C VAL A 357 -7.29 7.86 20.98
N VAL A 358 -6.51 7.18 21.83
CA VAL A 358 -7.06 6.38 22.93
C VAL A 358 -7.76 7.24 23.96
N LEU A 359 -7.16 8.37 24.34
CA LEU A 359 -7.80 9.31 25.26
C LEU A 359 -9.13 9.79 24.70
N MET A 360 -9.22 10.11 23.41
CA MET A 360 -10.48 10.47 22.76
C MET A 360 -11.46 9.30 22.68
N GLY A 361 -11.00 8.08 22.43
CA GLY A 361 -11.83 6.86 22.45
C GLY A 361 -12.42 6.59 23.82
N ILE A 362 -11.60 6.63 24.88
CA ILE A 362 -12.00 6.49 26.27
C ILE A 362 -12.99 7.60 26.64
N LYS A 363 -12.68 8.87 26.31
CA LYS A 363 -13.55 10.00 26.60
C LYS A 363 -14.92 9.85 25.91
N THR A 364 -14.95 9.41 24.66
CA THR A 364 -16.19 9.11 23.92
C THR A 364 -17.04 8.05 24.65
N ILE A 365 -16.40 7.01 25.20
CA ILE A 365 -17.10 6.00 26.03
C ILE A 365 -17.59 6.59 27.35
N MET A 366 -16.77 7.40 28.03
CA MET A 366 -17.13 8.04 29.29
C MET A 366 -18.35 8.95 29.15
N GLU A 367 -18.49 9.62 28.01
CA GLU A 367 -19.65 10.48 27.70
C GLU A 367 -20.96 9.72 27.57
N MET A 368 -20.91 8.43 27.22
CA MET A 368 -22.10 7.58 27.14
C MET A 368 -22.55 7.05 28.52
N ARG A 369 -21.77 7.27 29.59
CA ARG A 369 -22.14 6.82 30.94
C ARG A 369 -23.40 7.57 31.42
N PRO A 370 -24.30 6.91 32.18
CA PRO A 370 -25.55 7.52 32.65
C PRO A 370 -25.33 8.85 33.40
N LYS A 371 -24.29 8.91 34.26
CA LYS A 371 -23.91 10.11 35.01
C LYS A 371 -23.48 11.27 34.09
N ALA A 372 -22.76 10.99 33.02
CA ALA A 372 -22.32 12.01 32.07
C ALA A 372 -23.47 12.51 31.17
N MET A 373 -24.31 11.59 30.71
CA MET A 373 -25.53 11.92 29.95
C MET A 373 -26.53 12.74 30.78
N ALA A 374 -26.62 12.49 32.09
CA ALA A 374 -27.45 13.30 32.99
C ALA A 374 -26.99 14.76 33.09
N LYS A 375 -25.67 15.02 32.98
CA LYS A 375 -25.12 16.38 32.93
C LYS A 375 -25.40 17.08 31.60
N ARG A 376 -25.58 16.33 30.50
CA ARG A 376 -25.86 16.86 29.16
C ARG A 376 -27.36 16.86 28.87
N LYS A 377 -28.12 17.69 29.60
CA LYS A 377 -29.59 17.77 29.51
C LYS A 377 -30.10 17.94 28.07
N ASN A 378 -29.50 18.85 27.31
CA ASN A 378 -29.89 19.17 25.93
C ASN A 378 -29.70 17.98 24.98
N ILE A 379 -28.57 17.25 25.11
CA ILE A 379 -28.34 16.03 24.32
C ILE A 379 -29.34 14.95 24.72
N LYS A 380 -29.55 14.72 26.03
CA LYS A 380 -30.49 13.71 26.52
C LYS A 380 -31.93 13.99 26.03
N ALA A 381 -32.37 15.24 26.08
CA ALA A 381 -33.67 15.67 25.59
C ALA A 381 -33.80 15.49 24.07
N MET A 382 -32.77 15.86 23.30
CA MET A 382 -32.72 15.63 21.87
C MET A 382 -32.76 14.14 21.52
N THR A 383 -31.96 13.29 22.19
CA THR A 383 -31.96 11.85 21.94
C THR A 383 -33.34 11.24 22.20
N LYS A 384 -34.06 11.72 23.24
CA LYS A 384 -35.44 11.29 23.50
C LYS A 384 -36.37 11.66 22.36
N LYS A 385 -36.40 12.93 21.94
CA LYS A 385 -37.22 13.43 20.83
C LYS A 385 -36.94 12.68 19.52
N PHE A 386 -35.67 12.40 19.23
CA PHE A 386 -35.27 11.61 18.07
C PHE A 386 -35.79 10.17 18.15
N ASN A 387 -35.65 9.50 19.29
CA ASN A 387 -36.14 8.13 19.46
C ASN A 387 -37.67 8.04 19.33
N ASP A 388 -38.38 9.03 19.87
CA ASP A 388 -39.84 9.13 19.77
C ASP A 388 -40.28 9.29 18.29
N GLU A 389 -39.55 10.13 17.52
CA GLU A 389 -39.78 10.27 16.08
C GLU A 389 -39.47 8.98 15.31
N VAL A 390 -38.39 8.27 15.65
CA VAL A 390 -38.07 6.98 15.02
C VAL A 390 -39.18 5.96 15.28
N ALA A 391 -39.74 5.93 16.50
CA ALA A 391 -40.86 5.06 16.84
C ALA A 391 -42.14 5.41 16.03
N LYS A 392 -42.48 6.70 15.93
CA LYS A 392 -43.59 7.18 15.10
C LYS A 392 -43.40 6.83 13.63
N ALA A 393 -42.22 7.11 13.08
CA ALA A 393 -41.89 6.82 11.70
C ALA A 393 -42.02 5.33 11.37
N LYS A 394 -41.59 4.45 12.30
CA LYS A 394 -41.76 3.00 12.18
C LYS A 394 -43.23 2.59 12.20
N ALA A 395 -44.05 3.20 13.04
CA ALA A 395 -45.50 2.94 13.08
C ALA A 395 -46.22 3.39 11.81
N GLU A 396 -45.80 4.52 11.23
CA GLU A 396 -46.38 5.13 10.03
C GLU A 396 -45.78 4.61 8.72
N GLY A 397 -44.85 3.65 8.76
CA GLY A 397 -44.19 3.09 7.57
C GLY A 397 -43.30 4.08 6.80
N ARG A 398 -42.91 5.20 7.43
CA ARG A 398 -42.08 6.26 6.82
C ARG A 398 -40.67 6.29 7.40
N SER A 399 -39.75 6.99 6.73
CA SER A 399 -38.43 7.25 7.30
C SER A 399 -38.48 8.32 8.39
N ALA A 400 -37.68 8.17 9.45
CA ALA A 400 -37.56 9.16 10.51
C ALA A 400 -37.12 10.53 9.97
N GLN A 401 -37.86 11.58 10.32
CA GLN A 401 -37.48 12.94 9.99
C GLN A 401 -36.36 13.40 10.94
N MET A 402 -35.42 14.17 10.41
CA MET A 402 -34.29 14.65 11.20
C MET A 402 -34.49 16.14 11.47
N GLY A 403 -34.19 16.58 12.69
CA GLY A 403 -34.23 17.99 13.06
C GLY A 403 -33.29 18.85 12.20
N SER A 404 -33.61 20.12 12.09
CA SER A 404 -32.81 21.15 11.43
C SER A 404 -32.15 22.08 12.44
N ILE A 405 -31.09 22.76 12.00
CA ILE A 405 -30.45 23.83 12.77
C ILE A 405 -31.21 25.13 12.53
N GLU A 406 -31.63 25.75 13.62
CA GLU A 406 -32.23 27.08 13.63
C GLU A 406 -31.27 28.04 14.34
N PRO A 407 -30.58 28.93 13.59
CA PRO A 407 -29.65 29.87 14.20
C PRO A 407 -30.41 30.88 15.07
N VAL A 408 -29.95 31.06 16.31
CA VAL A 408 -30.48 32.05 17.26
C VAL A 408 -29.59 33.29 17.29
N LYS A 409 -28.27 33.08 17.36
CA LYS A 409 -27.27 34.15 17.39
C LYS A 409 -26.06 33.75 16.58
N THR A 410 -25.64 34.63 15.67
CA THR A 410 -24.45 34.45 14.85
C THR A 410 -23.35 35.43 15.25
N GLY A 411 -22.30 34.92 15.87
CA GLY A 411 -21.08 35.68 16.19
C GLY A 411 -19.83 34.84 15.97
N LEU A 412 -18.67 35.49 15.90
CA LEU A 412 -17.37 34.82 15.71
C LEU A 412 -16.92 34.03 16.95
N THR A 413 -17.34 34.46 18.14
CA THR A 413 -16.97 33.84 19.43
C THR A 413 -18.15 33.23 20.18
N ASP A 414 -19.39 33.59 19.82
CA ASP A 414 -20.63 33.10 20.43
C ASP A 414 -21.63 32.78 19.31
N TYR A 415 -21.73 31.51 18.94
CA TYR A 415 -22.73 30.98 18.03
C TYR A 415 -23.74 30.13 18.81
N ARG A 416 -25.02 30.47 18.70
CA ARG A 416 -26.12 29.76 19.36
C ARG A 416 -27.14 29.30 18.34
N PHE A 417 -27.56 28.06 18.45
CA PHE A 417 -28.54 27.47 17.55
C PHE A 417 -29.43 26.46 18.27
N LYS A 418 -30.66 26.29 17.79
CA LYS A 418 -31.55 25.23 18.23
C LYS A 418 -31.44 24.02 17.32
N PHE A 419 -31.48 22.83 17.92
CA PHE A 419 -31.57 21.56 17.21
C PHE A 419 -32.51 20.65 18.00
N TRP A 420 -33.59 20.18 17.37
CA TRP A 420 -34.71 19.51 18.07
C TRP A 420 -35.32 20.35 19.20
N GLY A 421 -35.34 21.68 19.03
CA GLY A 421 -35.84 22.64 20.03
C GLY A 421 -34.92 22.83 21.24
N GLU A 422 -33.77 22.15 21.31
CA GLU A 422 -32.77 22.34 22.36
C GLU A 422 -31.70 23.32 21.89
N GLU A 423 -31.31 24.28 22.74
CA GLU A 423 -30.29 25.28 22.41
C GLU A 423 -28.87 24.73 22.63
N PHE A 424 -27.98 24.98 21.67
CA PHE A 424 -26.57 24.62 21.74
C PHE A 424 -25.73 25.88 21.52
N THR A 425 -24.68 26.03 22.33
CA THR A 425 -23.74 27.14 22.26
C THR A 425 -22.35 26.63 21.90
N ILE A 426 -21.67 27.34 21.01
CA ILE A 426 -20.34 26.97 20.54
C ILE A 426 -19.57 28.22 20.13
N ASN A 427 -18.25 28.19 20.30
CA ASN A 427 -17.36 29.29 19.94
C ASN A 427 -16.65 28.95 18.61
N PRO A 428 -17.04 29.54 17.47
CA PRO A 428 -16.41 29.25 16.18
C PRO A 428 -14.91 29.54 16.15
N LEU A 429 -14.46 30.63 16.78
CA LEU A 429 -13.05 30.99 16.87
C LEU A 429 -12.21 29.95 17.62
N LEU A 430 -12.72 29.40 18.73
CA LEU A 430 -12.06 28.31 19.44
C LEU A 430 -11.86 27.10 18.52
N PHE A 431 -12.85 26.78 17.69
CA PHE A 431 -12.74 25.71 16.71
C PHE A 431 -11.79 26.05 15.56
N ALA A 432 -11.64 27.31 15.15
CA ALA A 432 -10.58 27.71 14.23
C ALA A 432 -9.19 27.44 14.82
N VAL A 433 -8.95 27.84 16.07
CA VAL A 433 -7.68 27.59 16.78
C VAL A 433 -7.42 26.10 16.94
N LEU A 434 -8.42 25.33 17.37
CA LEU A 434 -8.33 23.88 17.45
C LEU A 434 -8.05 23.24 16.07
N GLY A 435 -8.66 23.80 15.03
CA GLY A 435 -8.45 23.42 13.64
C GLY A 435 -7.00 23.53 13.23
N ILE A 436 -6.29 24.58 13.66
CA ILE A 436 -4.85 24.75 13.39
C ILE A 436 -4.06 23.58 13.96
N PHE A 437 -4.27 23.23 15.24
CA PHE A 437 -3.59 22.10 15.87
C PHE A 437 -3.91 20.77 15.17
N ILE A 438 -5.18 20.52 14.86
CA ILE A 438 -5.59 19.28 14.15
C ILE A 438 -5.04 19.26 12.73
N GLY A 439 -4.95 20.41 12.04
CA GLY A 439 -4.38 20.55 10.70
C GLY A 439 -2.88 20.24 10.65
N ILE A 440 -2.12 20.74 11.62
CA ILE A 440 -0.70 20.38 11.82
C ILE A 440 -0.58 18.86 12.01
N VAL A 441 -1.45 18.31 12.86
CA VAL A 441 -1.41 16.89 13.16
C VAL A 441 -1.72 16.05 11.92
N SER A 442 -2.76 16.46 11.20
CA SER A 442 -3.25 15.85 9.96
C SER A 442 -2.17 15.73 8.88
N ARG A 443 -1.47 16.84 8.58
CA ARG A 443 -0.44 16.86 7.53
C ARG A 443 0.69 15.89 7.81
N SER A 444 1.14 15.86 9.06
CA SER A 444 2.28 15.05 9.47
C SER A 444 2.04 13.54 9.27
N PHE A 445 0.78 13.08 9.40
CA PHE A 445 0.41 11.68 9.15
C PHE A 445 -0.06 11.41 7.73
N GLY A 446 -0.50 12.44 7.00
CA GLY A 446 -0.95 12.28 5.62
C GLY A 446 -2.27 11.52 5.48
N ILE A 447 -3.03 11.44 6.58
CA ILE A 447 -4.20 10.56 6.75
C ILE A 447 -5.53 11.29 6.54
N GLY A 448 -5.52 12.63 6.47
CA GLY A 448 -6.74 13.44 6.52
C GLY A 448 -7.30 13.44 7.95
N GLY A 449 -7.05 14.52 8.69
CA GLY A 449 -7.26 14.68 10.13
C GLY A 449 -8.70 14.61 10.63
N GLY A 450 -9.64 14.17 9.78
CA GLY A 450 -11.05 14.01 10.10
C GLY A 450 -11.33 13.14 11.31
N PHE A 451 -10.45 12.16 11.59
CA PHE A 451 -10.64 11.24 12.72
C PHE A 451 -10.62 11.91 14.11
N LEU A 452 -9.95 13.06 14.25
CA LEU A 452 -9.93 13.84 15.50
C LEU A 452 -11.04 14.90 15.55
N LEU A 453 -11.64 15.23 14.41
CA LEU A 453 -12.63 16.31 14.33
C LEU A 453 -13.90 15.95 15.09
N VAL A 454 -14.48 14.78 14.82
CA VAL A 454 -15.74 14.39 15.47
C VAL A 454 -15.61 14.26 16.98
N PRO A 455 -14.59 13.55 17.53
CA PRO A 455 -14.38 13.51 18.97
C PRO A 455 -14.09 14.89 19.58
N ALA A 456 -13.38 15.78 18.88
CA ALA A 456 -13.19 17.15 19.34
C ALA A 456 -14.54 17.89 19.46
N MET A 457 -15.42 17.79 18.46
CA MET A 457 -16.70 18.47 18.47
C MET A 457 -17.68 17.92 19.51
N THR A 458 -17.74 16.59 19.67
CA THR A 458 -18.62 15.97 20.67
C THR A 458 -18.10 16.16 22.10
N THR A 459 -16.78 16.22 22.29
CA THR A 459 -16.19 16.25 23.62
C THR A 459 -15.84 17.65 24.13
N LEU A 460 -15.46 18.57 23.25
CA LEU A 460 -15.15 19.97 23.59
C LEU A 460 -16.33 20.88 23.28
N GLY A 461 -17.00 20.68 22.13
CA GLY A 461 -18.17 21.45 21.73
C GLY A 461 -19.49 20.96 22.33
N ALA A 462 -19.47 19.84 23.07
CA ALA A 462 -20.67 19.18 23.61
C ALA A 462 -21.82 19.03 22.58
N LEU A 463 -21.46 18.86 21.30
CA LEU A 463 -22.41 18.75 20.21
C LEU A 463 -22.91 17.31 20.06
N PRO A 464 -24.18 17.12 19.65
CA PRO A 464 -24.66 15.80 19.28
C PRO A 464 -23.98 15.31 17.98
N MET A 465 -23.81 13.99 17.85
CA MET A 465 -23.17 13.38 16.67
C MET A 465 -23.84 13.82 15.35
N TYR A 466 -25.17 13.96 15.35
CA TYR A 466 -25.95 14.35 14.18
C TYR A 466 -25.62 15.75 13.62
N VAL A 467 -24.99 16.61 14.45
CA VAL A 467 -24.53 17.95 14.08
C VAL A 467 -23.00 17.97 13.94
N ALA A 468 -22.28 17.27 14.81
CA ALA A 468 -20.83 17.18 14.77
C ALA A 468 -20.30 16.55 13.46
N VAL A 469 -20.97 15.52 12.94
CA VAL A 469 -20.53 14.83 11.72
C VAL A 469 -20.57 15.74 10.49
N PRO A 470 -21.70 16.39 10.12
CA PRO A 470 -21.71 17.33 8.99
C PRO A 470 -20.64 18.43 9.08
N ILE A 471 -20.39 18.96 10.28
CA ILE A 471 -19.40 20.02 10.49
C ILE A 471 -17.97 19.47 10.30
N SER A 472 -17.68 18.26 10.82
CA SER A 472 -16.39 17.60 10.66
C SER A 472 -16.06 17.27 9.19
N LEU A 473 -17.08 16.97 8.37
CA LEU A 473 -16.90 16.67 6.96
C LEU A 473 -16.41 17.90 6.19
N ILE A 474 -16.89 19.10 6.53
CA ILE A 474 -16.36 20.37 6.00
C ILE A 474 -14.87 20.49 6.34
N GLY A 475 -14.53 20.36 7.62
CA GLY A 475 -13.13 20.43 8.06
C GLY A 475 -12.24 19.39 7.35
N THR A 476 -12.77 18.20 7.08
CA THR A 476 -12.03 17.16 6.36
C THR A 476 -11.84 17.49 4.88
N CYS A 477 -12.79 18.15 4.21
CA CYS A 477 -12.58 18.67 2.85
C CYS A 477 -11.40 19.63 2.80
N PHE A 478 -11.36 20.63 3.70
CA PHE A 478 -10.25 21.57 3.78
C PHE A 478 -8.92 20.87 4.06
N SER A 479 -8.91 19.91 5.00
CA SER A 479 -7.72 19.08 5.27
C SER A 479 -7.27 18.30 4.03
N SER A 480 -8.21 17.77 3.27
CA SER A 480 -7.96 16.93 2.09
C SER A 480 -7.35 17.76 0.97
N ILE A 481 -7.88 18.96 0.71
CA ILE A 481 -7.33 19.92 -0.25
C ILE A 481 -5.89 20.28 0.14
N GLY A 482 -5.65 20.66 1.40
CA GLY A 482 -4.30 21.02 1.85
C GLY A 482 -3.30 19.86 1.80
N SER A 483 -3.76 18.63 2.06
CA SER A 483 -2.93 17.42 1.94
C SER A 483 -2.64 17.08 0.48
N PHE A 484 -3.62 17.22 -0.41
CA PHE A 484 -3.47 16.99 -1.84
C PHE A 484 -2.44 17.96 -2.45
N ILE A 485 -2.57 19.27 -2.19
CA ILE A 485 -1.57 20.27 -2.59
C ILE A 485 -0.19 19.90 -2.03
N GLY A 486 -0.13 19.47 -0.77
CA GLY A 486 1.10 18.98 -0.15
C GLY A 486 1.76 17.85 -0.95
N TYR A 487 1.00 16.84 -1.37
CA TYR A 487 1.55 15.75 -2.19
C TYR A 487 1.95 16.18 -3.60
N LEU A 488 1.18 17.07 -4.23
CA LEU A 488 1.53 17.65 -5.53
C LEU A 488 2.89 18.37 -5.46
N THR A 489 3.13 19.17 -4.43
CA THR A 489 4.40 19.90 -4.25
C THR A 489 5.62 19.00 -4.05
N VAL A 490 5.42 17.75 -3.59
CA VAL A 490 6.49 16.76 -3.38
C VAL A 490 6.60 15.79 -4.56
N GLY A 491 5.74 15.91 -5.58
CA GLY A 491 5.75 15.03 -6.77
C GLY A 491 5.07 13.67 -6.57
N TYR A 492 4.35 13.48 -5.45
CA TYR A 492 3.58 12.25 -5.21
C TYR A 492 2.19 12.38 -5.84
N LEU A 493 2.11 12.10 -7.14
CA LEU A 493 0.83 12.05 -7.85
C LEU A 493 0.06 10.76 -7.54
N PRO A 494 -1.27 10.82 -7.31
CA PRO A 494 -2.08 9.62 -7.22
C PRO A 494 -2.10 8.89 -8.56
N ASP A 495 -2.32 7.57 -8.53
CA ASP A 495 -2.73 6.85 -9.72
C ASP A 495 -4.12 7.36 -10.15
N MET A 496 -4.24 7.83 -11.39
CA MET A 496 -5.47 8.44 -11.89
C MET A 496 -6.63 7.44 -11.90
N TRP A 497 -6.38 6.17 -12.27
CA TRP A 497 -7.42 5.16 -12.28
C TRP A 497 -7.85 4.77 -10.87
N LEU A 498 -6.89 4.63 -9.96
CA LEU A 498 -7.18 4.43 -8.54
C LEU A 498 -8.00 5.59 -7.97
N ALA A 499 -7.60 6.83 -8.27
CA ALA A 499 -8.27 8.03 -7.80
C ALA A 499 -9.71 8.10 -8.33
N ILE A 500 -9.92 7.93 -9.65
CA ILE A 500 -11.25 7.98 -10.27
C ILE A 500 -12.18 6.92 -9.66
N ALA A 501 -11.71 5.67 -9.49
CA ALA A 501 -12.49 4.61 -8.86
C ALA A 501 -12.90 4.98 -7.41
N ILE A 502 -11.99 5.60 -6.65
CA ILE A 502 -12.26 6.06 -5.29
C ILE A 502 -13.20 7.27 -5.28
N ILE A 503 -13.12 8.18 -6.26
CA ILE A 503 -14.03 9.33 -6.39
C ILE A 503 -15.46 8.84 -6.60
N ILE A 504 -15.66 7.95 -7.57
CA ILE A 504 -16.98 7.39 -7.90
C ILE A 504 -17.55 6.66 -6.68
N GLY A 505 -16.79 5.73 -6.10
CA GLY A 505 -17.25 4.95 -4.96
C GLY A 505 -17.41 5.81 -3.70
N GLY A 506 -16.51 6.76 -3.47
CA GLY A 506 -16.55 7.68 -2.34
C GLY A 506 -17.76 8.60 -2.38
N PHE A 507 -18.07 9.19 -3.54
CA PHE A 507 -19.25 10.03 -3.71
C PHE A 507 -20.54 9.23 -3.50
N ALA A 508 -20.67 8.06 -4.13
CA ALA A 508 -21.81 7.17 -3.94
C ALA A 508 -21.96 6.72 -2.48
N GLY A 509 -20.85 6.32 -1.86
CA GLY A 509 -20.79 6.01 -0.44
C GLY A 509 -21.20 7.19 0.44
N GLY A 510 -20.80 8.41 0.10
CA GLY A 510 -21.20 9.60 0.82
C GLY A 510 -22.71 9.86 0.78
N VAL A 511 -23.32 9.71 -0.41
CA VAL A 511 -24.77 9.79 -0.57
C VAL A 511 -25.45 8.74 0.32
N LEU A 512 -25.03 7.47 0.23
CA LEU A 512 -25.58 6.37 1.03
C LEU A 512 -25.40 6.60 2.53
N GLY A 513 -24.21 7.01 2.97
CA GLY A 513 -23.88 7.27 4.36
C GLY A 513 -24.74 8.38 4.97
N SER A 514 -24.99 9.45 4.23
CA SER A 514 -25.90 10.51 4.68
C SER A 514 -27.34 10.03 4.90
N ARG A 515 -27.79 9.04 4.11
CA ARG A 515 -29.11 8.40 4.28
C ARG A 515 -29.11 7.48 5.50
N ALA A 516 -28.07 6.66 5.61
CA ALA A 516 -27.96 5.63 6.62
C ALA A 516 -27.78 6.19 8.04
N GLN A 517 -27.20 7.38 8.19
CA GLN A 517 -26.97 7.98 9.52
C GLN A 517 -28.24 8.10 10.37
N LYS A 518 -29.42 8.33 9.75
CA LYS A 518 -30.70 8.42 10.48
C LYS A 518 -31.19 7.08 11.04
N LEU A 519 -30.66 5.97 10.55
CA LEU A 519 -31.03 4.63 11.01
C LEU A 519 -30.36 4.29 12.35
N PHE A 520 -29.39 5.09 12.79
CA PHE A 520 -28.61 4.83 13.98
C PHE A 520 -28.88 5.85 15.09
N SER A 521 -29.01 5.35 16.31
CA SER A 521 -29.11 6.18 17.51
C SER A 521 -27.77 6.90 17.79
N GLU A 522 -27.83 8.00 18.52
CA GLU A 522 -26.64 8.76 18.90
C GLU A 522 -25.64 7.90 19.70
N LYS A 523 -26.16 7.02 20.55
CA LYS A 523 -25.35 6.06 21.31
C LYS A 523 -24.63 5.10 20.36
N THR A 524 -25.33 4.55 19.37
CA THR A 524 -24.72 3.63 18.39
C THR A 524 -23.61 4.31 17.61
N LEU A 525 -23.83 5.54 17.13
CA LEU A 525 -22.81 6.31 16.40
C LEU A 525 -21.57 6.57 17.27
N LYS A 526 -21.73 6.90 18.55
CA LYS A 526 -20.60 7.08 19.49
C LYS A 526 -19.85 5.79 19.78
N VAL A 527 -20.54 4.66 19.93
CA VAL A 527 -19.90 3.34 20.10
C VAL A 527 -19.08 2.98 18.86
N VAL A 528 -19.64 3.14 17.67
CA VAL A 528 -18.94 2.86 16.41
C VAL A 528 -17.71 3.75 16.25
N LEU A 529 -17.83 5.04 16.57
CA LEU A 529 -16.70 5.98 16.61
C LEU A 529 -15.61 5.49 17.58
N ALA A 530 -15.99 5.15 18.81
CA ALA A 530 -15.03 4.68 19.83
C ALA A 530 -14.30 3.41 19.37
N ILE A 531 -15.03 2.39 18.87
CA ILE A 531 -14.44 1.16 18.33
C ILE A 531 -13.43 1.49 17.22
N THR A 532 -13.76 2.46 16.38
CA THR A 532 -12.89 2.87 15.28
C THR A 532 -11.63 3.55 15.79
N LEU A 533 -11.73 4.44 16.79
CA LEU A 533 -10.56 5.05 17.42
C LEU A 533 -9.65 4.00 18.07
N PHE A 534 -10.20 2.99 18.76
CA PHE A 534 -9.40 1.89 19.32
C PHE A 534 -8.76 1.02 18.23
N PHE A 535 -9.50 0.70 17.16
CA PHE A 535 -8.94 -0.01 16.01
C PHE A 535 -7.76 0.75 15.39
N LEU A 536 -7.90 2.07 15.25
CA LEU A 536 -6.82 2.93 14.76
C LEU A 536 -5.62 2.94 15.71
N PHE A 537 -5.84 2.98 17.03
CA PHE A 537 -4.77 2.87 18.02
C PHE A 537 -3.95 1.58 17.87
N PHE A 538 -4.60 0.42 17.84
CA PHE A 538 -3.88 -0.85 17.65
C PHE A 538 -3.15 -0.89 16.31
N ARG A 539 -3.70 -0.22 15.28
CA ARG A 539 -3.04 -0.09 14.00
C ARG A 539 -1.85 0.88 14.05
N PHE A 540 -1.89 1.90 14.90
CA PHE A 540 -0.79 2.84 15.08
C PHE A 540 0.50 2.18 15.62
N PHE A 541 0.43 1.01 16.28
CA PHE A 541 1.63 0.25 16.65
C PHE A 541 2.17 -0.64 15.53
N LYS A 542 1.39 -0.90 14.46
CA LYS A 542 1.79 -1.69 13.28
C LYS A 542 2.10 -0.81 12.06
N ILE A 543 2.39 0.49 12.27
CA ILE A 543 2.40 1.55 11.24
C ILE A 543 3.38 1.37 10.10
N GLU A 544 4.50 0.67 10.25
CA GLU A 544 5.55 0.62 9.20
C GLU A 544 5.05 0.13 7.83
N ILE A 545 3.85 -0.45 7.79
CA ILE A 545 3.25 -1.07 6.61
C ILE A 545 2.13 -0.21 5.97
N TRP A 546 1.58 0.79 6.67
CA TRP A 546 0.32 1.45 6.26
C TRP A 546 0.43 2.98 6.10
N ILE A 547 1.56 3.57 6.52
CA ILE A 547 1.93 4.98 6.35
C ILE A 547 3.29 5.03 5.68
#